data_AF-A0A7C4S7E1-F1
#
_entry.id   AF-A0A7C4S7E1-F1
#
_cell.length_a   1.000
_cell.length_b   1.000
_cell.length_c   1.000
_cell.angle_alpha   90.00
_cell.angle_beta   90.00
_cell.angle_gamma   90.00
#
_symmetry.space_group_name_H-M   'P 1'
#
loop_
_entity.id
_entity.type
_entity.pdbx_description
1 polymer ?
#
loop_
_entity_poly.entity_id
_entity_poly.type
_entity_poly.pdbx_seq_one_letter_code
_entity_poly.pdbx_strand_id
1 'polypeptide(L)'
;MKISGSLALIEALKKQGVKTIFGIPGGAILPIYDALYDEKNIRHILMRHEQCAAHAADGYARVKGEPGVCMATSGPGATNLVTGIATAYMDSSPLIAITGQVPTSFIGKDAFQEVDIIGITTPITKYNYQIRNVKDIPRIIKEAFYIASTGRPGPVLIDVPKDIQTDIDEVYFESEIKIRGYKPNVDPHPLQIKKAVDLLINAERPIILAGGGIHWSRAYDELLKLAELLMAPVATTFMGKGTIPENHPLCLGCIGMHGRIEANESIMMADVVVAIGVRFSDRTTCKASDFCVNAKIIHIDIDASEIKKNISIHLPIVADAKKALKSIIDEIIHRGLKKENSEWLKRIEILKKENTDTEPKGELTGMNAVKILRKVLPENAIVTTEVGQNQMWASLYFKVIKPRTFISSGGLGTMGFGFPAALGAKVAKPEVPVVDIAGDGSFLMTEQDLATSIVEDIPVI
;
A
#
# COMPACT_ATOMS: atom_id res chain seq x y z
N MET A 1 -23.91 2.88 26.66
CA MET A 1 -25.20 2.94 25.91
C MET A 1 -25.68 1.51 25.71
N LYS A 2 -26.99 1.23 25.85
CA LYS A 2 -27.52 -0.12 25.63
C LYS A 2 -28.06 -0.26 24.20
N ILE A 3 -27.33 -0.96 23.34
CA ILE A 3 -27.62 -1.08 21.89
C ILE A 3 -27.24 -2.48 21.37
N SER A 4 -27.70 -2.83 20.17
CA SER A 4 -27.32 -4.08 19.51
C SER A 4 -25.86 -4.07 19.06
N GLY A 5 -25.25 -5.25 18.89
CA GLY A 5 -23.89 -5.36 18.37
C GLY A 5 -23.71 -4.75 16.98
N SER A 6 -24.71 -4.87 16.11
CA SER A 6 -24.71 -4.23 14.78
C SER A 6 -24.62 -2.71 14.88
N LEU A 7 -25.45 -2.07 15.72
CA LEU A 7 -25.40 -0.63 15.94
C LEU A 7 -24.08 -0.19 16.60
N ALA A 8 -23.56 -0.99 17.53
CA ALA A 8 -22.26 -0.73 18.16
C ALA A 8 -21.12 -0.76 17.14
N LEU A 9 -21.16 -1.70 16.19
CA LEU A 9 -20.17 -1.80 15.11
C LEU A 9 -20.23 -0.60 14.17
N ILE A 10 -21.43 -0.23 13.69
CA ILE A 10 -21.60 0.94 12.81
C ILE A 10 -21.15 2.23 13.50
N GLU A 11 -21.53 2.44 14.76
CA GLU A 11 -21.09 3.61 15.54
C GLU A 11 -19.56 3.59 15.78
N ALA A 12 -18.95 2.43 15.98
CA ALA A 12 -17.50 2.31 16.09
C ALA A 12 -16.80 2.68 14.77
N LEU A 13 -17.30 2.22 13.61
CA LEU A 13 -16.76 2.57 12.30
C LEU A 13 -16.87 4.08 12.03
N LYS A 14 -17.98 4.71 12.40
CA LYS A 14 -18.13 6.18 12.30
C LYS A 14 -17.10 6.92 13.14
N LYS A 15 -16.83 6.45 14.36
CA LYS A 15 -15.79 7.03 15.22
C LYS A 15 -14.38 6.83 14.68
N GLN A 16 -14.14 5.83 13.83
CA GLN A 16 -12.90 5.69 13.07
C GLN A 16 -12.85 6.54 11.79
N GLY A 17 -13.91 7.31 11.52
CA GLY A 17 -13.99 8.19 10.35
C GLY A 17 -14.32 7.47 9.05
N VAL A 18 -14.81 6.23 9.10
CA VAL A 18 -15.21 5.48 7.89
C VAL A 18 -16.32 6.23 7.17
N LYS A 19 -16.12 6.42 5.85
CA LYS A 19 -17.09 7.07 4.96
C LYS A 19 -17.60 6.16 3.86
N THR A 20 -16.84 5.13 3.51
CA THR A 20 -17.18 4.20 2.42
C THR A 20 -16.88 2.78 2.86
N ILE A 21 -17.78 1.86 2.52
CA ILE A 21 -17.61 0.42 2.68
C ILE A 21 -17.92 -0.24 1.33
N PHE A 22 -17.05 -1.14 0.88
CA PHE A 22 -17.28 -1.97 -0.30
C PHE A 22 -17.72 -3.35 0.16
N GLY A 23 -18.82 -3.91 -0.35
CA GLY A 23 -19.21 -5.23 0.12
C GLY A 23 -20.38 -5.86 -0.57
N ILE A 24 -20.69 -7.07 -0.14
CA ILE A 24 -21.82 -7.86 -0.62
C ILE A 24 -22.61 -8.39 0.60
N PRO A 25 -23.94 -8.21 0.64
CA PRO A 25 -24.78 -8.71 1.73
C PRO A 25 -24.94 -10.23 1.64
N GLY A 26 -25.25 -10.85 2.77
CA GLY A 26 -25.59 -12.27 2.84
C GLY A 26 -26.07 -12.68 4.23
N GLY A 27 -26.67 -13.86 4.35
CA GLY A 27 -27.50 -14.24 5.51
C GLY A 27 -26.87 -14.09 6.89
N ALA A 28 -25.53 -14.25 6.99
CA ALA A 28 -24.80 -14.15 8.25
C ALA A 28 -24.35 -12.72 8.62
N ILE A 29 -24.45 -11.73 7.72
CA ILE A 29 -24.07 -10.32 7.97
C ILE A 29 -25.27 -9.36 7.86
N LEU A 30 -26.46 -9.87 7.52
CA LEU A 30 -27.67 -9.05 7.33
C LEU A 30 -27.97 -8.09 8.49
N PRO A 31 -27.89 -8.48 9.79
CA PRO A 31 -28.13 -7.54 10.88
C PRO A 31 -27.24 -6.28 10.83
N ILE A 32 -25.98 -6.42 10.39
CA ILE A 32 -25.07 -5.28 10.19
C ILE A 32 -25.52 -4.43 8.99
N TYR A 33 -25.96 -5.06 7.89
CA TYR A 33 -26.51 -4.33 6.74
C TYR A 33 -27.82 -3.59 7.08
N ASP A 34 -28.69 -4.17 7.90
CA ASP A 34 -29.90 -3.52 8.39
C ASP A 34 -29.55 -2.26 9.20
N ALA A 35 -28.58 -2.36 10.11
CA ALA A 35 -28.07 -1.20 10.86
C ALA A 35 -27.39 -0.15 9.96
N LEU A 36 -26.72 -0.58 8.89
CA LEU A 36 -26.05 0.30 7.93
C LEU A 36 -27.06 1.03 7.03
N TYR A 37 -28.21 0.42 6.71
CA TYR A 37 -29.24 0.99 5.84
C TYR A 37 -29.76 2.35 6.36
N ASP A 38 -29.87 2.49 7.68
CA ASP A 38 -30.30 3.71 8.34
C ASP A 38 -29.18 4.75 8.49
N GLU A 39 -27.91 4.37 8.33
CA GLU A 39 -26.76 5.25 8.52
C GLU A 39 -26.38 5.99 7.24
N LYS A 40 -26.82 7.24 7.12
CA LYS A 40 -26.59 8.06 5.91
C LYS A 40 -25.18 8.62 5.77
N ASN A 41 -24.33 8.58 6.81
CA ASN A 41 -22.97 9.11 6.75
C ASN A 41 -21.93 8.11 6.24
N ILE A 42 -22.30 6.85 6.06
CA ILE A 42 -21.46 5.82 5.47
C ILE A 42 -22.10 5.39 4.16
N ARG A 43 -21.39 5.58 3.05
CA ARG A 43 -21.80 5.05 1.75
C ARG A 43 -21.41 3.58 1.67
N HIS A 44 -22.39 2.70 1.51
CA HIS A 44 -22.14 1.34 1.07
C HIS A 44 -22.09 1.31 -0.46
N ILE A 45 -21.11 0.59 -1.02
CA ILE A 45 -20.99 0.33 -2.45
C ILE A 45 -21.15 -1.16 -2.65
N LEU A 46 -22.24 -1.53 -3.33
CA LEU A 46 -22.57 -2.92 -3.61
C LEU A 46 -21.72 -3.42 -4.78
N MET A 47 -20.74 -4.27 -4.46
CA MET A 47 -19.87 -4.90 -5.44
C MET A 47 -20.56 -6.11 -6.10
N ARG A 48 -19.93 -6.71 -7.12
CA ARG A 48 -20.46 -7.93 -7.77
C ARG A 48 -19.68 -9.20 -7.42
N HIS A 49 -18.48 -9.05 -6.85
CA HIS A 49 -17.76 -10.16 -6.23
C HIS A 49 -16.97 -9.70 -4.99
N GLU A 50 -16.86 -10.50 -3.92
CA GLU A 50 -16.19 -10.05 -2.69
C GLU A 50 -14.68 -9.82 -2.88
N GLN A 51 -14.04 -10.57 -3.78
CA GLN A 51 -12.67 -10.26 -4.20
C GLN A 51 -12.55 -8.81 -4.70
N CYS A 52 -13.52 -8.36 -5.49
CA CYS A 52 -13.55 -6.99 -6.01
C CYS A 52 -13.80 -5.99 -4.88
N ALA A 53 -14.62 -6.33 -3.87
CA ALA A 53 -14.80 -5.50 -2.67
C ALA A 53 -13.49 -5.30 -1.90
N ALA A 54 -12.70 -6.36 -1.70
CA ALA A 54 -11.40 -6.25 -1.07
C ALA A 54 -10.40 -5.42 -1.90
N HIS A 55 -10.36 -5.62 -3.22
CA HIS A 55 -9.48 -4.84 -4.11
C HIS A 55 -9.90 -3.37 -4.24
N ALA A 56 -11.20 -3.05 -4.25
CA ALA A 56 -11.69 -1.68 -4.22
C ALA A 56 -11.36 -1.00 -2.89
N ALA A 57 -11.53 -1.69 -1.76
CA ALA A 57 -11.11 -1.18 -0.47
C ALA A 57 -9.59 -0.94 -0.41
N ASP A 58 -8.78 -1.83 -0.99
CA ASP A 58 -7.32 -1.65 -1.11
C ASP A 58 -6.96 -0.44 -2.01
N GLY A 59 -7.59 -0.30 -3.18
CA GLY A 59 -7.41 0.86 -4.06
C GLY A 59 -7.78 2.18 -3.37
N TYR A 60 -8.91 2.19 -2.65
CA TYR A 60 -9.33 3.32 -1.81
C TYR A 60 -8.24 3.66 -0.77
N ALA A 61 -7.71 2.65 -0.06
CA ALA A 61 -6.71 2.84 0.98
C ALA A 61 -5.39 3.42 0.45
N ARG A 62 -4.92 2.93 -0.70
CA ARG A 62 -3.67 3.37 -1.33
C ARG A 62 -3.76 4.79 -1.85
N VAL A 63 -4.93 5.22 -2.32
CA VAL A 63 -5.14 6.62 -2.77
C VAL A 63 -5.39 7.56 -1.59
N LYS A 64 -6.24 7.17 -0.65
CA LYS A 64 -6.62 8.02 0.49
C LYS A 64 -5.51 8.14 1.54
N GLY A 65 -4.73 7.07 1.72
CA GLY A 65 -3.75 6.98 2.80
C GLY A 65 -4.38 6.76 4.18
N GLU A 66 -5.53 6.10 4.20
CA GLU A 66 -6.36 5.73 5.35
C GLU A 66 -6.85 4.29 5.13
N PRO A 67 -7.26 3.54 6.18
CA PRO A 67 -7.74 2.17 6.00
C PRO A 67 -8.97 2.08 5.07
N GLY A 68 -8.92 1.18 4.10
CA GLY A 68 -10.09 0.77 3.32
C GLY A 68 -10.93 -0.24 4.12
N VAL A 69 -12.24 -0.28 3.88
CA VAL A 69 -13.13 -1.22 4.58
C VAL A 69 -13.90 -2.06 3.56
N CYS A 70 -13.83 -3.38 3.70
CA CYS A 70 -14.66 -4.32 2.96
C CYS A 70 -15.53 -5.19 3.86
N MET A 71 -16.69 -5.61 3.35
CA MET A 71 -17.66 -6.45 4.06
C MET A 71 -18.09 -7.66 3.23
N ALA A 72 -18.17 -8.82 3.88
CA ALA A 72 -18.72 -10.04 3.29
C ALA A 72 -19.54 -10.86 4.30
N THR A 73 -20.38 -11.76 3.81
CA THR A 73 -21.05 -12.75 4.65
C THR A 73 -20.09 -13.88 5.08
N SER A 74 -20.60 -14.90 5.78
CA SER A 74 -19.81 -16.05 6.22
C SER A 74 -19.43 -16.99 5.07
N GLY A 75 -18.65 -18.03 5.36
CA GLY A 75 -18.39 -19.14 4.44
C GLY A 75 -17.83 -18.68 3.08
N PRO A 76 -18.59 -18.84 1.98
CA PRO A 76 -18.12 -18.45 0.64
C PRO A 76 -17.80 -16.96 0.52
N GLY A 77 -18.59 -16.07 1.15
CA GLY A 77 -18.31 -14.63 1.08
C GLY A 77 -16.98 -14.26 1.73
N ALA A 78 -16.72 -14.83 2.90
CA ALA A 78 -15.47 -14.66 3.63
C ALA A 78 -14.26 -15.23 2.87
N THR A 79 -14.39 -16.42 2.28
CA THR A 79 -13.31 -17.05 1.51
C THR A 79 -13.02 -16.32 0.19
N ASN A 80 -14.01 -15.67 -0.43
CA ASN A 80 -13.80 -14.81 -1.60
C ASN A 80 -12.98 -13.55 -1.30
N LEU A 81 -12.87 -13.12 -0.03
CA LEU A 81 -12.00 -11.99 0.36
C LEU A 81 -10.51 -12.36 0.42
N VAL A 82 -10.17 -13.65 0.50
CA VAL A 82 -8.81 -14.15 0.81
C VAL A 82 -7.75 -13.57 -0.13
N THR A 83 -8.00 -13.57 -1.43
CA THR A 83 -7.05 -13.04 -2.43
C THR A 83 -6.81 -11.53 -2.25
N GLY A 84 -7.87 -10.77 -1.96
CA GLY A 84 -7.76 -9.34 -1.72
C GLY A 84 -7.04 -9.01 -0.41
N ILE A 85 -7.30 -9.78 0.64
CA ILE A 85 -6.59 -9.69 1.93
C ILE A 85 -5.10 -9.99 1.73
N ALA A 86 -4.75 -11.09 1.06
CA ALA A 86 -3.36 -11.43 0.77
C ALA A 86 -2.64 -10.37 -0.07
N THR A 87 -3.35 -9.75 -1.03
CA THR A 87 -2.83 -8.64 -1.84
C THR A 87 -2.46 -7.45 -0.96
N ALA A 88 -3.39 -7.01 -0.09
CA ALA A 88 -3.15 -5.91 0.83
C ALA A 88 -2.01 -6.22 1.81
N TYR A 89 -1.91 -7.45 2.31
CA TYR A 89 -0.84 -7.89 3.21
C TYR A 89 0.54 -7.80 2.56
N MET A 90 0.68 -8.35 1.36
CA MET A 90 1.96 -8.39 0.63
C MET A 90 2.48 -6.99 0.27
N ASP A 91 1.57 -6.04 0.07
CA ASP A 91 1.87 -4.64 -0.27
C ASP A 91 1.82 -3.68 0.91
N SER A 92 1.58 -4.20 2.13
CA SER A 92 1.48 -3.42 3.37
C SER A 92 0.42 -2.31 3.29
N SER A 93 -0.75 -2.65 2.77
CA SER A 93 -1.90 -1.74 2.65
C SER A 93 -2.85 -1.88 3.86
N PRO A 94 -3.28 -0.78 4.49
CA PRO A 94 -4.21 -0.82 5.61
C PRO A 94 -5.62 -1.15 5.10
N LEU A 95 -6.13 -2.32 5.48
CA LEU A 95 -7.44 -2.80 5.09
C LEU A 95 -8.16 -3.37 6.33
N ILE A 96 -9.45 -3.12 6.45
CA ILE A 96 -10.31 -3.73 7.46
C ILE A 96 -11.32 -4.61 6.73
N ALA A 97 -11.20 -5.92 6.93
CA ALA A 97 -12.13 -6.91 6.37
C ALA A 97 -13.11 -7.35 7.46
N ILE A 98 -14.40 -7.11 7.26
CA ILE A 98 -15.45 -7.49 8.22
C ILE A 98 -16.27 -8.62 7.63
N THR A 99 -16.34 -9.74 8.35
CA THR A 99 -17.10 -10.93 7.92
C THR A 99 -18.22 -11.22 8.91
N GLY A 100 -19.39 -11.60 8.38
CA GLY A 100 -20.40 -12.28 9.18
C GLY A 100 -19.97 -13.72 9.48
N GLN A 101 -20.48 -14.30 10.56
CA GLN A 101 -20.23 -15.68 10.93
C GLN A 101 -21.50 -16.35 11.46
N VAL A 102 -21.54 -17.69 11.44
CA VAL A 102 -22.58 -18.46 12.13
C VAL A 102 -22.65 -18.08 13.62
N PRO A 103 -23.80 -18.28 14.30
CA PRO A 103 -23.89 -17.96 15.73
C PRO A 103 -22.84 -18.72 16.55
N THR A 104 -22.38 -18.14 17.66
CA THR A 104 -21.26 -18.70 18.44
C THR A 104 -21.46 -20.15 18.86
N SER A 105 -22.70 -20.56 19.16
CA SER A 105 -23.06 -21.93 19.55
C SER A 105 -22.96 -22.96 18.43
N PHE A 106 -22.85 -22.54 17.17
CA PHE A 106 -22.70 -23.37 15.99
C PHE A 106 -21.26 -23.47 15.48
N ILE A 107 -20.36 -22.62 15.97
CA ILE A 107 -18.96 -22.66 15.56
C ILE A 107 -18.31 -24.00 15.95
N GLY A 108 -17.61 -24.62 15.00
CA GLY A 108 -16.98 -25.93 15.08
C GLY A 108 -17.92 -27.11 14.83
N LYS A 109 -19.12 -26.89 14.24
CA LYS A 109 -20.14 -27.94 14.07
C LYS A 109 -20.56 -28.17 12.60
N ASP A 110 -19.77 -27.69 11.65
CA ASP A 110 -20.04 -27.76 10.22
C ASP A 110 -21.42 -27.17 9.86
N ALA A 111 -21.74 -26.03 10.48
CA ALA A 111 -23.00 -25.34 10.23
C ALA A 111 -23.08 -24.79 8.80
N PHE A 112 -24.31 -24.49 8.35
CA PHE A 112 -24.53 -23.93 7.02
C PHE A 112 -23.74 -22.62 6.82
N GLN A 113 -22.93 -22.59 5.77
CA GLN A 113 -22.01 -21.48 5.45
C GLN A 113 -21.01 -21.14 6.58
N GLU A 114 -20.63 -22.12 7.39
CA GLU A 114 -19.52 -21.99 8.32
C GLU A 114 -18.17 -22.19 7.59
N VAL A 115 -17.17 -21.40 7.98
CA VAL A 115 -15.76 -21.66 7.66
C VAL A 115 -14.86 -21.06 8.74
N ASP A 116 -13.73 -21.70 9.03
CA ASP A 116 -12.68 -21.14 9.89
C ASP A 116 -11.90 -20.04 9.16
N ILE A 117 -12.55 -18.88 8.98
CA ILE A 117 -11.92 -17.73 8.31
C ILE A 117 -10.72 -17.19 9.09
N ILE A 118 -10.71 -17.35 10.42
CA ILE A 118 -9.58 -16.96 11.27
C ILE A 118 -8.35 -17.80 10.90
N GLY A 119 -8.48 -19.13 10.88
CA GLY A 119 -7.40 -20.04 10.48
C GLY A 119 -6.91 -19.75 9.05
N ILE A 120 -7.84 -19.58 8.10
CA ILE A 120 -7.52 -19.31 6.68
C ILE A 120 -6.72 -18.00 6.52
N THR A 121 -7.09 -16.95 7.25
CA THR A 121 -6.53 -15.60 7.04
C THR A 121 -5.40 -15.22 7.99
N THR A 122 -5.13 -16.01 9.02
CA THR A 122 -4.00 -15.80 9.95
C THR A 122 -2.65 -15.57 9.24
N PRO A 123 -2.22 -16.34 8.22
CA PRO A 123 -0.92 -16.13 7.59
C PRO A 123 -0.86 -14.92 6.64
N ILE A 124 -2.02 -14.33 6.31
CA ILE A 124 -2.16 -13.25 5.33
C ILE A 124 -2.84 -12.02 5.93
N THR A 125 -2.96 -11.94 7.25
CA THR A 125 -3.43 -10.75 7.97
C THR A 125 -2.38 -10.29 8.95
N LYS A 126 -2.35 -8.99 9.22
CA LYS A 126 -1.53 -8.46 10.31
C LYS A 126 -2.08 -8.89 11.67
N TYR A 127 -3.40 -8.99 11.75
CA TYR A 127 -4.11 -9.52 12.91
C TYR A 127 -5.53 -9.91 12.51
N ASN A 128 -6.18 -10.75 13.32
CA ASN A 128 -7.59 -11.06 13.16
C ASN A 128 -8.29 -11.18 14.51
N TYR A 129 -9.61 -10.98 14.50
CA TYR A 129 -10.47 -11.06 15.67
C TYR A 129 -11.70 -11.92 15.34
N GLN A 130 -12.11 -12.80 16.26
CA GLN A 130 -13.48 -13.33 16.28
C GLN A 130 -14.18 -12.80 17.53
N ILE A 131 -15.20 -11.96 17.32
CA ILE A 131 -15.87 -11.27 18.42
C ILE A 131 -16.71 -12.27 19.22
N ARG A 132 -16.55 -12.27 20.54
CA ARG A 132 -17.27 -13.17 21.47
C ARG A 132 -18.33 -12.47 22.31
N ASN A 133 -18.25 -11.15 22.47
CA ASN A 133 -19.20 -10.37 23.27
C ASN A 133 -19.47 -9.02 22.61
N VAL A 134 -20.70 -8.54 22.73
CA VAL A 134 -21.12 -7.22 22.22
C VAL A 134 -20.28 -6.08 22.82
N LYS A 135 -19.94 -6.17 24.11
CA LYS A 135 -19.14 -5.16 24.84
C LYS A 135 -17.74 -4.94 24.26
N ASP A 136 -17.19 -5.94 23.58
CA ASP A 136 -15.85 -5.88 23.01
C ASP A 136 -15.79 -5.14 21.67
N ILE A 137 -16.92 -4.96 20.99
CA ILE A 137 -16.99 -4.40 19.63
C ILE A 137 -16.29 -3.03 19.54
N PRO A 138 -16.60 -2.02 20.38
CA PRO A 138 -15.95 -0.71 20.28
C PRO A 138 -14.43 -0.78 20.40
N ARG A 139 -13.93 -1.59 21.34
CA ARG A 139 -12.50 -1.78 21.57
C ARG A 139 -11.85 -2.48 20.38
N ILE A 140 -12.40 -3.61 19.93
CA ILE A 140 -11.86 -4.40 18.82
C ILE A 140 -11.79 -3.59 17.53
N ILE A 141 -12.85 -2.85 17.17
CA ILE A 141 -12.82 -2.01 15.97
C ILE A 141 -11.70 -0.97 16.08
N LYS A 142 -11.58 -0.31 17.23
CA LYS A 142 -10.54 0.69 17.45
C LYS A 142 -9.12 0.11 17.40
N GLU A 143 -8.91 -1.04 18.03
CA GLU A 143 -7.65 -1.77 17.96
C GLU A 143 -7.34 -2.20 16.53
N ALA A 144 -8.31 -2.73 15.79
CA ALA A 144 -8.14 -3.17 14.41
C ALA A 144 -7.68 -2.03 13.49
N PHE A 145 -8.31 -0.85 13.59
CA PHE A 145 -7.89 0.34 12.83
C PHE A 145 -6.49 0.82 13.22
N TYR A 146 -6.17 0.81 14.52
CA TYR A 146 -4.84 1.17 15.01
C TYR A 146 -3.76 0.19 14.53
N ILE A 147 -4.01 -1.12 14.62
CA ILE A 147 -3.11 -2.17 14.13
C ILE A 147 -2.98 -2.04 12.62
N ALA A 148 -4.07 -1.90 11.85
CA ALA A 148 -4.00 -1.83 10.39
C ALA A 148 -3.15 -0.65 9.89
N SER A 149 -3.14 0.48 10.61
CA SER A 149 -2.53 1.74 10.15
C SER A 149 -1.17 2.09 10.76
N THR A 150 -0.77 1.52 11.91
CA THR A 150 0.49 1.87 12.59
C THR A 150 1.61 0.85 12.38
N GLY A 151 2.87 1.23 12.62
CA GLY A 151 4.01 0.40 12.28
C GLY A 151 4.06 0.13 10.77
N ARG A 152 4.30 -1.13 10.36
CA ARG A 152 4.05 -1.56 8.97
C ARG A 152 2.55 -1.76 8.76
N PRO A 153 1.87 -0.99 7.89
CA PRO A 153 0.44 -1.16 7.69
C PRO A 153 0.09 -2.52 7.09
N GLY A 154 -1.16 -2.96 7.26
CA GLY A 154 -1.61 -4.25 6.74
C GLY A 154 -3.08 -4.54 7.05
N PRO A 155 -3.63 -5.61 6.47
CA PRO A 155 -5.03 -5.98 6.67
C PRO A 155 -5.29 -6.54 8.07
N VAL A 156 -6.44 -6.17 8.64
CA VAL A 156 -7.00 -6.78 9.85
C VAL A 156 -8.39 -7.34 9.54
N LEU A 157 -8.63 -8.60 9.89
CA LEU A 157 -9.94 -9.23 9.74
C LEU A 157 -10.72 -9.22 11.05
N ILE A 158 -12.03 -8.96 10.97
CA ILE A 158 -12.95 -8.93 12.11
C ILE A 158 -14.15 -9.82 11.77
N ASP A 159 -14.18 -11.00 12.38
CA ASP A 159 -15.24 -12.00 12.21
C ASP A 159 -16.31 -11.82 13.29
N VAL A 160 -17.56 -11.60 12.88
CA VAL A 160 -18.67 -11.20 13.76
C VAL A 160 -19.79 -12.24 13.70
N PRO A 161 -19.92 -13.12 14.71
CA PRO A 161 -21.01 -14.09 14.82
C PRO A 161 -22.40 -13.44 14.83
N LYS A 162 -23.37 -14.08 14.18
CA LYS A 162 -24.72 -13.52 13.97
C LYS A 162 -25.47 -13.21 15.27
N ASP A 163 -25.35 -14.04 16.30
CA ASP A 163 -25.90 -13.79 17.63
C ASP A 163 -25.30 -12.52 18.26
N ILE A 164 -23.98 -12.34 18.14
CA ILE A 164 -23.30 -11.12 18.61
C ILE A 164 -23.76 -9.87 17.85
N GLN A 165 -24.15 -9.99 16.59
CA GLN A 165 -24.69 -8.86 15.83
C GLN A 165 -26.07 -8.41 16.34
N THR A 166 -26.90 -9.35 16.79
CA THR A 166 -28.29 -9.09 17.22
C THR A 166 -28.43 -8.84 18.72
N ASP A 167 -27.54 -9.40 19.54
CA ASP A 167 -27.57 -9.25 20.98
C ASP A 167 -27.43 -7.79 21.41
N ILE A 168 -28.14 -7.44 22.49
CA ILE A 168 -28.18 -6.09 23.05
C ILE A 168 -27.42 -6.09 24.37
N ASP A 169 -26.44 -5.21 24.47
CA ASP A 169 -25.67 -5.04 25.70
C ASP A 169 -25.27 -3.58 25.93
N GLU A 170 -24.77 -3.29 27.12
CA GLU A 170 -24.21 -1.99 27.45
C GLU A 170 -22.77 -1.86 26.92
N VAL A 171 -22.59 -0.98 25.94
CA VAL A 171 -21.30 -0.71 25.30
C VAL A 171 -20.74 0.65 25.70
N TYR A 172 -19.40 0.71 25.75
CA TYR A 172 -18.63 1.90 26.10
C TYR A 172 -17.60 2.18 25.00
N PHE A 173 -17.56 3.43 24.52
CA PHE A 173 -16.60 3.86 23.50
C PHE A 173 -15.44 4.58 24.18
N GLU A 174 -14.39 3.83 24.51
CA GLU A 174 -13.21 4.38 25.18
C GLU A 174 -12.39 5.30 24.27
N SER A 175 -11.76 6.32 24.85
CA SER A 175 -10.87 7.25 24.15
C SER A 175 -9.42 6.79 24.08
N GLU A 176 -8.95 5.94 24.99
CA GLU A 176 -7.59 5.38 24.98
C GLU A 176 -7.49 4.08 24.15
N ILE A 177 -6.29 3.78 23.64
CA ILE A 177 -5.98 2.50 22.97
C ILE A 177 -4.83 1.88 23.74
N LYS A 178 -5.04 0.67 24.28
CA LYS A 178 -4.00 -0.08 24.99
C LYS A 178 -3.97 -1.51 24.48
N ILE A 179 -3.02 -1.80 23.60
CA ILE A 179 -2.80 -3.14 23.05
C ILE A 179 -1.58 -3.74 23.73
N ARG A 180 -1.77 -4.87 24.41
CA ARG A 180 -0.68 -5.55 25.10
C ARG A 180 0.38 -6.01 24.09
N GLY A 181 1.64 -5.65 24.34
CA GLY A 181 2.78 -6.09 23.51
C GLY A 181 2.95 -5.37 22.17
N TYR A 182 1.95 -4.61 21.70
CA TYR A 182 2.02 -3.87 20.45
C TYR A 182 2.31 -2.39 20.68
N LYS A 183 3.59 -2.00 20.52
CA LYS A 183 4.08 -0.62 20.64
C LYS A 183 5.03 -0.34 19.47
N PRO A 184 4.54 0.15 18.32
CA PRO A 184 5.39 0.40 17.17
C PRO A 184 6.44 1.46 17.52
N ASN A 185 7.72 1.12 17.32
CA ASN A 185 8.81 2.09 17.47
C ASN A 185 8.93 2.90 16.18
N VAL A 186 8.77 4.21 16.29
CA VAL A 186 8.74 5.13 15.13
C VAL A 186 9.91 6.09 15.11
N ASP A 187 10.63 6.24 16.23
CA ASP A 187 11.67 7.26 16.38
C ASP A 187 13.06 6.67 16.09
N PRO A 188 13.88 7.33 15.26
CA PRO A 188 15.22 6.86 14.95
C PRO A 188 16.17 7.06 16.13
N HIS A 189 17.13 6.15 16.28
CA HIS A 189 18.16 6.27 17.31
C HIS A 189 19.20 7.34 16.93
N PRO A 190 19.47 8.37 17.76
CA PRO A 190 20.35 9.49 17.39
C PRO A 190 21.77 9.08 16.94
N LEU A 191 22.38 8.09 17.59
CA LEU A 191 23.70 7.58 17.17
C LEU A 191 23.68 6.88 15.80
N GLN A 192 22.57 6.26 15.41
CA GLN A 192 22.44 5.67 14.07
C GLN A 192 22.30 6.76 13.01
N ILE A 193 21.57 7.84 13.32
CA ILE A 193 21.48 9.02 12.44
C ILE A 193 22.85 9.63 12.19
N LYS A 194 23.65 9.88 13.25
CA LYS A 194 25.01 10.41 13.10
C LYS A 194 25.89 9.54 12.21
N LYS A 195 25.86 8.22 12.40
CA LYS A 195 26.59 7.25 11.56
C LYS A 195 26.10 7.25 10.11
N ALA A 196 24.79 7.39 9.88
CA ALA A 196 24.24 7.47 8.52
C ALA A 196 24.74 8.73 7.81
N VAL A 197 24.74 9.86 8.51
CA VAL A 197 25.26 11.13 7.99
C VAL A 197 26.76 11.05 7.72
N ASP A 198 27.55 10.41 8.60
CA ASP A 198 28.98 10.17 8.36
C ASP A 198 29.23 9.43 7.04
N LEU A 199 28.45 8.38 6.77
CA LEU A 199 28.55 7.63 5.53
C LEU A 199 28.13 8.46 4.31
N LEU A 200 27.05 9.23 4.42
CA LEU A 200 26.49 10.02 3.33
C LEU A 200 27.35 11.20 2.91
N ILE A 201 27.92 11.91 3.88
CA ILE A 201 28.78 13.07 3.62
C ILE A 201 30.05 12.64 2.87
N ASN A 202 30.62 11.49 3.26
CA ASN A 202 31.85 10.95 2.66
C ASN A 202 31.60 10.14 1.37
N ALA A 203 30.34 9.99 0.94
CA ALA A 203 30.03 9.24 -0.28
C ALA A 203 30.39 10.03 -1.54
N GLU A 204 31.06 9.38 -2.49
CA GLU A 204 31.35 9.91 -3.82
C GLU A 204 30.22 9.60 -4.81
N ARG A 205 29.59 8.43 -4.69
CA ARG A 205 28.53 7.93 -5.59
C ARG A 205 27.29 7.49 -4.79
N PRO A 206 26.67 8.38 -3.98
CA PRO A 206 25.49 8.02 -3.21
C PRO A 206 24.29 7.78 -4.13
N ILE A 207 23.49 6.76 -3.80
CA ILE A 207 22.16 6.55 -4.37
C ILE A 207 21.12 6.39 -3.27
N ILE A 208 19.94 6.97 -3.49
CA ILE A 208 18.77 6.71 -2.67
C ILE A 208 17.91 5.66 -3.39
N LEU A 209 17.57 4.58 -2.67
CA LEU A 209 16.60 3.59 -3.12
C LEU A 209 15.30 3.77 -2.34
N ALA A 210 14.29 4.34 -3.00
CA ALA A 210 13.00 4.67 -2.43
C ALA A 210 11.96 3.55 -2.63
N GLY A 211 11.33 3.11 -1.53
CA GLY A 211 10.29 2.08 -1.55
C GLY A 211 8.90 2.57 -1.15
N GLY A 212 7.96 1.62 -1.09
CA GLY A 212 6.56 1.89 -0.76
C GLY A 212 6.36 2.43 0.65
N GLY A 213 7.29 2.20 1.58
CA GLY A 213 7.22 2.76 2.94
C GLY A 213 7.17 4.30 2.98
N ILE A 214 7.72 4.97 1.96
CA ILE A 214 7.65 6.43 1.83
C ILE A 214 6.21 6.90 1.59
N HIS A 215 5.40 6.15 0.84
CA HIS A 215 3.99 6.50 0.63
C HIS A 215 3.21 6.50 1.95
N TRP A 216 3.39 5.46 2.76
CA TRP A 216 2.71 5.30 4.05
C TRP A 216 3.15 6.33 5.08
N SER A 217 4.46 6.62 5.11
CA SER A 217 5.03 7.64 5.99
C SER A 217 4.76 9.09 5.50
N ARG A 218 4.34 9.26 4.24
CA ARG A 218 4.14 10.57 3.58
C ARG A 218 5.41 11.43 3.64
N ALA A 219 6.55 10.81 3.34
CA ALA A 219 7.89 11.39 3.45
C ALA A 219 8.42 11.96 2.12
N TYR A 220 7.52 12.52 1.29
CA TYR A 220 7.87 12.95 -0.08
C TYR A 220 8.79 14.16 -0.09
N ASP A 221 8.46 15.17 0.72
CA ASP A 221 9.23 16.41 0.81
C ASP A 221 10.60 16.14 1.44
N GLU A 222 10.65 15.29 2.47
CA GLU A 222 11.90 14.87 3.09
C GLU A 222 12.78 14.05 2.14
N LEU A 223 12.20 13.13 1.35
CA LEU A 223 12.94 12.39 0.33
C LEU A 223 13.57 13.34 -0.69
N LEU A 224 12.77 14.25 -1.25
CA LEU A 224 13.23 15.22 -2.24
C LEU A 224 14.33 16.12 -1.66
N LYS A 225 14.13 16.62 -0.44
CA LYS A 225 15.10 17.48 0.24
C LYS A 225 16.42 16.77 0.50
N LEU A 226 16.39 15.50 0.93
CA LEU A 226 17.60 14.72 1.12
C LEU A 226 18.34 14.50 -0.22
N ALA A 227 17.61 14.16 -1.28
CA ALA A 227 18.18 13.95 -2.60
C ALA A 227 18.90 15.21 -3.12
N GLU A 228 18.28 16.38 -2.97
CA GLU A 228 18.85 17.68 -3.37
C GLU A 228 20.08 18.05 -2.52
N LEU A 229 20.02 17.88 -1.20
CA LEU A 229 21.15 18.20 -0.31
C LEU A 229 22.40 17.36 -0.62
N LEU A 230 22.20 16.10 -0.96
CA LEU A 230 23.27 15.17 -1.29
C LEU A 230 23.67 15.20 -2.77
N MET A 231 22.88 15.86 -3.63
CA MET A 231 22.94 15.71 -5.08
C MET A 231 22.96 14.22 -5.49
N ALA A 232 22.10 13.43 -4.83
CA ALA A 232 22.04 11.98 -4.96
C ALA A 232 20.88 11.56 -5.87
N PRO A 233 21.14 10.75 -6.91
CA PRO A 233 20.08 10.14 -7.71
C PRO A 233 19.15 9.26 -6.89
N VAL A 234 17.87 9.25 -7.26
CA VAL A 234 16.82 8.46 -6.62
C VAL A 234 16.32 7.39 -7.56
N ALA A 235 16.65 6.14 -7.24
CA ALA A 235 16.04 4.95 -7.80
C ALA A 235 14.80 4.57 -6.98
N THR A 236 13.80 3.95 -7.60
CA THR A 236 12.61 3.45 -6.91
C THR A 236 12.49 1.95 -7.02
N THR A 237 11.86 1.31 -6.03
CA THR A 237 11.26 0.00 -6.27
C THR A 237 9.96 0.15 -7.06
N PHE A 238 9.40 -0.95 -7.57
CA PHE A 238 8.09 -0.92 -8.21
C PHE A 238 7.01 -0.30 -7.31
N MET A 239 7.01 -0.66 -6.01
CA MET A 239 6.07 -0.10 -5.02
C MET A 239 6.43 1.31 -4.55
N GLY A 240 7.64 1.80 -4.84
CA GLY A 240 8.09 3.15 -4.55
C GLY A 240 7.91 4.11 -5.73
N LYS A 241 7.35 3.65 -6.86
CA LYS A 241 7.12 4.48 -8.04
C LYS A 241 6.23 5.68 -7.68
N GLY A 242 6.69 6.88 -8.04
CA GLY A 242 5.99 8.13 -7.71
C GLY A 242 6.24 8.69 -6.30
N THR A 243 7.19 8.14 -5.54
CA THR A 243 7.69 8.76 -4.29
C THR A 243 8.50 10.02 -4.54
N ILE A 244 9.15 10.11 -5.69
CA ILE A 244 9.75 11.31 -6.28
C ILE A 244 9.05 11.59 -7.62
N PRO A 245 8.80 12.86 -8.00
CA PRO A 245 8.27 13.17 -9.32
C PRO A 245 9.19 12.64 -10.42
N GLU A 246 8.68 11.85 -11.36
CA GLU A 246 9.50 11.21 -12.41
C GLU A 246 9.92 12.16 -13.54
N ASN A 247 9.52 13.43 -13.47
CA ASN A 247 10.08 14.53 -14.24
C ASN A 247 11.25 15.24 -13.52
N HIS A 248 11.56 14.87 -12.27
CA HIS A 248 12.65 15.46 -11.52
C HIS A 248 14.02 14.99 -12.07
N PRO A 249 15.03 15.88 -12.21
CA PRO A 249 16.34 15.52 -12.77
C PRO A 249 17.07 14.39 -12.03
N LEU A 250 16.89 14.33 -10.70
CA LEU A 250 17.49 13.28 -9.85
C LEU A 250 16.75 11.94 -9.92
N CYS A 251 15.57 11.85 -10.55
CA CYS A 251 14.86 10.58 -10.67
C CYS A 251 15.55 9.66 -11.67
N LEU A 252 15.85 8.43 -11.27
CA LEU A 252 16.31 7.33 -12.13
C LEU A 252 15.16 6.42 -12.58
N GLY A 253 14.08 6.38 -11.80
CA GLY A 253 12.95 5.46 -12.00
C GLY A 253 13.17 4.08 -11.38
N CYS A 254 12.33 3.12 -11.77
CA CYS A 254 12.31 1.79 -11.18
C CYS A 254 13.58 0.98 -11.48
N ILE A 255 14.09 0.27 -10.47
CA ILE A 255 15.12 -0.76 -10.62
C ILE A 255 14.53 -2.17 -10.56
N GLY A 256 15.34 -3.18 -10.91
CA GLY A 256 15.02 -4.59 -10.80
C GLY A 256 14.88 -5.27 -12.16
N MET A 257 14.20 -6.42 -12.18
CA MET A 257 14.08 -7.31 -13.34
C MET A 257 13.54 -6.61 -14.60
N HIS A 258 12.60 -5.68 -14.44
CA HIS A 258 12.06 -4.83 -15.51
C HIS A 258 12.31 -3.34 -15.24
N GLY A 259 13.41 -3.06 -14.52
CA GLY A 259 13.84 -1.70 -14.23
C GLY A 259 14.48 -1.02 -15.44
N ARG A 260 14.69 0.29 -15.31
CA ARG A 260 15.48 1.08 -16.25
C ARG A 260 16.93 0.64 -16.22
N ILE A 261 17.55 0.51 -17.40
CA ILE A 261 18.94 0.07 -17.53
C ILE A 261 19.85 1.05 -16.79
N GLU A 262 19.66 2.35 -17.02
CA GLU A 262 20.40 3.40 -16.36
C GLU A 262 20.24 3.35 -14.83
N ALA A 263 19.06 2.98 -14.32
CA ALA A 263 18.82 2.88 -12.88
C ALA A 263 19.55 1.66 -12.27
N ASN A 264 19.48 0.51 -12.95
CA ASN A 264 20.15 -0.72 -12.54
C ASN A 264 21.68 -0.59 -12.58
N GLU A 265 22.24 0.01 -13.63
CA GLU A 265 23.69 0.22 -13.70
C GLU A 265 24.17 1.21 -12.63
N SER A 266 23.43 2.31 -12.45
CA SER A 266 23.80 3.34 -11.49
C SER A 266 23.85 2.80 -10.06
N ILE A 267 22.83 2.04 -9.63
CA ILE A 267 22.80 1.49 -8.27
C ILE A 267 23.93 0.49 -8.01
N MET A 268 24.35 -0.25 -9.04
CA MET A 268 25.47 -1.18 -8.95
C MET A 268 26.84 -0.48 -8.86
N MET A 269 26.95 0.76 -9.33
CA MET A 269 28.17 1.58 -9.23
C MET A 269 28.26 2.40 -7.92
N ALA A 270 27.19 2.42 -7.12
CA ALA A 270 27.12 3.19 -5.89
C ALA A 270 28.17 2.73 -4.86
N ASP A 271 28.70 3.68 -4.09
CA ASP A 271 29.54 3.41 -2.91
C ASP A 271 28.73 3.46 -1.61
N VAL A 272 27.62 4.19 -1.59
CA VAL A 272 26.64 4.22 -0.50
C VAL A 272 25.23 4.15 -1.07
N VAL A 273 24.41 3.23 -0.54
CA VAL A 273 22.99 3.13 -0.87
C VAL A 273 22.16 3.42 0.38
N VAL A 274 21.29 4.43 0.32
CA VAL A 274 20.29 4.69 1.36
C VAL A 274 18.97 4.09 0.91
N ALA A 275 18.61 2.96 1.48
CA ALA A 275 17.42 2.21 1.16
C ALA A 275 16.31 2.55 2.17
N ILE A 276 15.21 3.14 1.70
CA ILE A 276 14.20 3.76 2.56
C ILE A 276 12.84 3.11 2.31
N GLY A 277 12.32 2.40 3.31
CA GLY A 277 11.03 1.72 3.24
C GLY A 277 11.00 0.64 2.17
N VAL A 278 12.06 -0.16 2.10
CA VAL A 278 12.23 -1.25 1.12
C VAL A 278 12.44 -2.60 1.82
N ARG A 279 11.90 -3.65 1.20
CA ARG A 279 12.08 -5.04 1.65
C ARG A 279 13.10 -5.85 0.85
N PHE A 280 13.83 -5.21 -0.06
CA PHE A 280 14.78 -5.87 -0.98
C PHE A 280 14.21 -7.15 -1.61
N SER A 281 13.08 -7.01 -2.32
CA SER A 281 12.42 -8.14 -2.99
C SER A 281 13.34 -8.77 -4.05
N ASP A 282 13.12 -10.05 -4.35
CA ASP A 282 13.75 -10.78 -5.46
C ASP A 282 13.53 -10.07 -6.80
N ARG A 283 12.40 -9.39 -7.00
CA ARG A 283 12.14 -8.60 -8.21
C ARG A 283 12.98 -7.33 -8.30
N THR A 284 13.43 -6.80 -7.16
CA THR A 284 14.29 -5.61 -7.05
C THR A 284 15.76 -5.99 -7.12
N THR A 285 16.18 -7.02 -6.37
CA THR A 285 17.59 -7.40 -6.24
C THR A 285 18.02 -8.40 -7.30
N CYS A 286 17.08 -9.10 -7.94
CA CYS A 286 17.32 -10.27 -8.78
C CYS A 286 18.10 -11.34 -8.02
N LYS A 287 19.44 -11.26 -8.05
CA LYS A 287 20.33 -12.13 -7.30
C LYS A 287 20.87 -11.38 -6.08
N ALA A 288 20.29 -11.66 -4.91
CA ALA A 288 20.60 -11.00 -3.64
C ALA A 288 22.10 -11.01 -3.28
N SER A 289 22.84 -12.08 -3.62
CA SER A 289 24.28 -12.18 -3.35
C SER A 289 25.14 -11.19 -4.13
N ASP A 290 24.63 -10.68 -5.25
CA ASP A 290 25.38 -9.82 -6.16
C ASP A 290 24.95 -8.36 -6.01
N PHE A 291 23.84 -8.11 -5.30
CA PHE A 291 23.23 -6.79 -5.21
C PHE A 291 24.06 -5.85 -4.33
N CYS A 292 24.62 -4.79 -4.94
CA CYS A 292 25.33 -3.71 -4.25
C CYS A 292 26.47 -4.17 -3.32
N VAL A 293 27.19 -5.25 -3.66
CA VAL A 293 28.24 -5.83 -2.79
C VAL A 293 29.41 -4.89 -2.46
N ASN A 294 29.65 -3.90 -3.30
CA ASN A 294 30.71 -2.90 -3.12
C ASN A 294 30.23 -1.63 -2.41
N ALA A 295 28.94 -1.55 -2.06
CA ALA A 295 28.33 -0.36 -1.46
C ALA A 295 28.07 -0.55 0.04
N LYS A 296 28.22 0.52 0.81
CA LYS A 296 27.72 0.58 2.18
C LYS A 296 26.22 0.85 2.16
N ILE A 297 25.44 -0.10 2.65
CA ILE A 297 23.98 -0.03 2.64
C ILE A 297 23.46 0.46 4.00
N ILE A 298 22.77 1.59 3.97
CA ILE A 298 21.94 2.12 5.06
C ILE A 298 20.51 1.67 4.79
N HIS A 299 19.89 0.94 5.71
CA HIS A 299 18.54 0.42 5.54
C HIS A 299 17.63 1.01 6.61
N ILE A 300 16.67 1.82 6.17
CA ILE A 300 15.67 2.46 7.00
C ILE A 300 14.34 1.75 6.76
N ASP A 301 13.82 1.09 7.79
CA ASP A 301 12.50 0.44 7.73
C ASP A 301 11.78 0.56 9.07
N ILE A 302 10.45 0.60 9.04
CA ILE A 302 9.63 0.63 10.26
C ILE A 302 9.54 -0.77 10.90
N ASP A 303 9.73 -1.82 10.08
CA ASP A 303 9.62 -3.21 10.49
C ASP A 303 11.02 -3.79 10.74
N ALA A 304 11.32 -4.06 12.02
CA ALA A 304 12.59 -4.66 12.42
C ALA A 304 12.83 -6.04 11.77
N SER A 305 11.77 -6.76 11.37
CA SER A 305 11.89 -8.08 10.73
C SER A 305 12.33 -8.00 9.27
N GLU A 306 12.23 -6.83 8.63
CA GLU A 306 12.71 -6.61 7.26
C GLU A 306 14.21 -6.33 7.19
N ILE A 307 14.79 -5.89 8.30
CA ILE A 307 16.22 -5.58 8.42
C ILE A 307 17.06 -6.87 8.32
N LYS A 308 18.04 -6.90 7.41
CA LYS A 308 18.92 -8.06 7.15
C LYS A 308 18.19 -9.35 6.73
N LYS A 309 16.93 -9.25 6.29
CA LYS A 309 16.16 -10.44 5.89
C LYS A 309 16.66 -11.07 4.59
N ASN A 310 16.82 -10.27 3.54
CA ASN A 310 17.13 -10.76 2.18
C ASN A 310 18.55 -10.45 1.73
N ILE A 311 19.14 -9.37 2.22
CA ILE A 311 20.51 -8.95 1.86
C ILE A 311 21.29 -8.53 3.10
N SER A 312 22.62 -8.56 2.99
CA SER A 312 23.50 -8.00 4.00
C SER A 312 23.47 -6.47 3.94
N ILE A 313 23.43 -5.82 5.11
CA ILE A 313 23.40 -4.37 5.25
C ILE A 313 24.41 -3.91 6.29
N HIS A 314 24.82 -2.64 6.21
CA HIS A 314 25.88 -2.08 7.05
C HIS A 314 25.34 -1.27 8.23
N LEU A 315 24.27 -0.49 7.99
CA LEU A 315 23.66 0.35 9.02
C LEU A 315 22.13 0.22 9.02
N PRO A 316 21.54 -0.48 10.01
CA PRO A 316 20.09 -0.52 10.19
C PRO A 316 19.59 0.72 10.93
N ILE A 317 18.43 1.23 10.53
CA ILE A 317 17.65 2.24 11.25
C ILE A 317 16.20 1.74 11.30
N VAL A 318 15.73 1.36 12.49
CA VAL A 318 14.34 0.95 12.69
C VAL A 318 13.52 2.16 13.11
N ALA A 319 12.81 2.78 12.16
CA ALA A 319 12.07 4.01 12.38
C ALA A 319 11.06 4.27 11.25
N ASP A 320 10.15 5.22 11.50
CA ASP A 320 9.33 5.79 10.46
C ASP A 320 10.19 6.56 9.45
N ALA A 321 9.93 6.38 8.15
CA ALA A 321 10.76 6.92 7.08
C ALA A 321 10.85 8.46 7.13
N LYS A 322 9.72 9.15 7.39
CA LYS A 322 9.66 10.60 7.50
C LYS A 322 10.48 11.11 8.67
N LYS A 323 10.32 10.50 9.85
CA LYS A 323 11.11 10.85 11.04
C LYS A 323 12.59 10.62 10.83
N ALA A 324 12.98 9.47 10.27
CA ALA A 324 14.38 9.16 9.97
C ALA A 324 14.99 10.14 8.97
N LEU A 325 14.31 10.40 7.85
CA LEU A 325 14.76 11.35 6.83
C LEU A 325 14.91 12.76 7.41
N LYS A 326 13.94 13.23 8.18
CA LYS A 326 14.01 14.53 8.85
C LYS A 326 15.24 14.63 9.76
N SER A 327 15.48 13.64 10.62
CA SER A 327 16.66 13.64 11.49
C SER A 327 17.99 13.60 10.73
N ILE A 328 18.05 12.87 9.61
CA ILE A 328 19.23 12.86 8.72
C ILE A 328 19.46 14.23 8.10
N ILE A 329 18.41 14.87 7.58
CA ILE A 329 18.47 16.21 6.97
C ILE A 329 18.94 17.25 7.99
N ASP A 330 18.35 17.25 9.19
CA ASP A 330 18.70 18.21 10.25
C ASP A 330 20.18 18.08 10.65
N GLU A 331 20.69 16.85 10.77
CA GLU A 331 22.09 16.58 11.09
C GLU A 331 23.04 16.95 9.92
N ILE A 332 22.65 16.75 8.66
CA ILE A 332 23.42 17.19 7.48
C ILE A 332 23.53 18.72 7.46
N ILE A 333 22.42 19.43 7.68
CA ILE A 333 22.36 20.89 7.72
C ILE A 333 23.23 21.43 8.85
N HIS A 334 23.15 20.80 10.03
CA HIS A 334 23.98 21.19 11.19
C HIS A 334 25.48 21.12 10.90
N ARG A 335 25.91 20.16 10.07
CA ARG A 335 27.31 19.99 9.64
C ARG A 335 27.71 20.88 8.47
N GLY A 336 26.79 21.71 7.95
CA GLY A 336 27.07 22.68 6.90
C GLY A 336 27.37 22.08 5.53
N LEU A 337 26.93 20.84 5.25
CA LEU A 337 27.15 20.24 3.94
C LEU A 337 26.19 20.82 2.90
N LYS A 338 26.75 21.32 1.80
CA LYS A 338 26.01 21.60 0.57
C LYS A 338 26.85 21.17 -0.62
N LYS A 339 26.45 20.10 -1.31
CA LYS A 339 27.10 19.69 -2.58
C LYS A 339 26.45 20.49 -3.71
N GLU A 340 27.24 21.25 -4.46
CA GLU A 340 26.74 22.06 -5.58
C GLU A 340 27.12 21.50 -6.97
N ASN A 341 28.24 20.77 -7.06
CA ASN A 341 28.70 20.11 -8.28
C ASN A 341 29.01 18.64 -7.99
N SER A 342 28.55 17.74 -8.87
CA SER A 342 28.70 16.30 -8.72
C SER A 342 29.13 15.66 -10.03
N GLU A 343 30.38 15.21 -10.12
CA GLU A 343 30.86 14.37 -11.23
C GLU A 343 30.01 13.09 -11.37
N TRP A 344 29.47 12.62 -10.24
CA TRP A 344 28.55 11.50 -10.24
C TRP A 344 27.28 11.80 -11.04
N LEU A 345 26.66 12.97 -10.85
CA LEU A 345 25.48 13.34 -11.64
C LEU A 345 25.78 13.49 -13.14
N LYS A 346 26.97 14.00 -13.50
CA LYS A 346 27.39 14.04 -14.92
C LYS A 346 27.49 12.63 -15.51
N ARG A 347 28.04 11.68 -14.76
CA ARG A 347 28.09 10.26 -15.16
C ARG A 347 26.67 9.69 -15.34
N ILE A 348 25.75 9.98 -14.43
CA ILE A 348 24.34 9.56 -14.53
C ILE A 348 23.66 10.14 -15.77
N GLU A 349 23.90 11.41 -16.10
CA GLU A 349 23.35 12.04 -17.31
C GLU A 349 23.85 11.37 -18.59
N ILE A 350 25.12 10.95 -18.61
CA ILE A 350 25.68 10.17 -19.72
C ILE A 350 24.95 8.83 -19.83
N LEU A 351 24.81 8.08 -18.73
CA LEU A 351 24.10 6.79 -18.73
C LEU A 351 22.64 6.92 -19.20
N LYS A 352 21.94 7.99 -18.79
CA LYS A 352 20.57 8.29 -19.26
C LYS A 352 20.51 8.52 -20.77
N LYS A 353 21.52 9.21 -21.33
CA LYS A 353 21.60 9.47 -22.79
C LYS A 353 21.94 8.20 -23.57
N GLU A 354 22.87 7.39 -23.07
CA GLU A 354 23.28 6.13 -23.70
C GLU A 354 22.13 5.11 -23.73
N ASN A 355 21.30 5.08 -22.68
CA ASN A 355 20.19 4.15 -22.53
C ASN A 355 18.81 4.76 -22.87
N THR A 356 18.77 5.84 -23.65
CA THR A 356 17.48 6.39 -24.08
C THR A 356 16.78 5.37 -24.98
N ASP A 357 15.62 4.88 -24.55
CA ASP A 357 14.81 3.90 -25.29
C ASP A 357 14.65 4.31 -26.75
N THR A 358 14.95 3.39 -27.67
CA THR A 358 14.52 3.54 -29.06
C THR A 358 12.99 3.60 -29.08
N GLU A 359 12.42 4.57 -29.82
CA GLU A 359 10.97 4.68 -29.88
C GLU A 359 10.35 3.39 -30.45
N PRO A 360 9.28 2.86 -29.83
CA PRO A 360 8.62 1.66 -30.33
C PRO A 360 8.21 1.85 -31.79
N LYS A 361 8.62 0.93 -32.66
CA LYS A 361 8.22 0.93 -34.08
C LYS A 361 6.72 0.59 -34.19
N GLY A 362 5.97 1.42 -34.92
CA GLY A 362 4.52 1.26 -35.14
C GLY A 362 3.68 2.24 -34.32
N GLU A 363 2.58 2.72 -34.90
CA GLU A 363 1.78 3.81 -34.33
C GLU A 363 0.99 3.39 -33.07
N LEU A 364 0.44 2.17 -33.01
CA LEU A 364 -0.39 1.69 -31.90
C LEU A 364 0.21 0.46 -31.20
N THR A 365 1.30 0.68 -30.45
CA THR A 365 1.85 -0.33 -29.52
C THR A 365 1.39 -0.05 -28.08
N GLY A 366 1.37 -1.06 -27.20
CA GLY A 366 1.02 -0.87 -25.78
C GLY A 366 1.90 0.19 -25.10
N MET A 367 3.19 0.22 -25.44
CA MET A 367 4.14 1.24 -24.95
C MET A 367 3.75 2.66 -25.41
N ASN A 368 3.41 2.82 -26.71
CA ASN A 368 2.99 4.12 -27.25
C ASN A 368 1.63 4.57 -26.68
N ALA A 369 0.70 3.64 -26.47
CA ALA A 369 -0.58 3.94 -25.83
C ALA A 369 -0.39 4.51 -24.41
N VAL A 370 0.47 3.90 -23.59
CA VAL A 370 0.80 4.40 -22.25
C VAL A 370 1.44 5.79 -22.29
N LYS A 371 2.36 6.04 -23.25
CA LYS A 371 2.96 7.38 -23.43
C LYS A 371 1.92 8.42 -23.81
N ILE A 372 0.98 8.09 -24.69
CA ILE A 372 -0.13 8.96 -25.09
C ILE A 372 -1.04 9.24 -23.90
N LEU A 373 -1.42 8.21 -23.13
CA LEU A 373 -2.21 8.36 -21.90
C LEU A 373 -1.57 9.39 -20.96
N ARG A 374 -0.26 9.29 -20.73
CA ARG A 374 0.42 10.27 -19.86
C ARG A 374 0.37 11.70 -20.41
N LYS A 375 0.44 11.89 -21.73
CA LYS A 375 0.37 13.21 -22.38
C LYS A 375 -1.02 13.85 -22.26
N VAL A 376 -2.09 13.05 -22.32
CA VAL A 376 -3.48 13.55 -22.32
C VAL A 376 -4.07 13.68 -20.91
N LEU A 377 -3.62 12.85 -19.97
CA LEU A 377 -4.12 12.88 -18.59
C LEU A 377 -3.44 13.97 -17.76
N PRO A 378 -4.16 14.65 -16.84
CA PRO A 378 -3.57 15.62 -15.94
C PRO A 378 -2.58 14.97 -14.96
N GLU A 379 -1.61 15.72 -14.44
CA GLU A 379 -0.53 15.21 -13.58
C GLU A 379 -1.02 14.44 -12.33
N ASN A 380 -2.21 14.78 -11.85
CA ASN A 380 -2.86 14.17 -10.69
C ASN A 380 -3.84 13.03 -11.04
N ALA A 381 -3.95 12.64 -12.32
CA ALA A 381 -4.72 11.48 -12.73
C ALA A 381 -4.15 10.21 -12.09
N ILE A 382 -5.03 9.35 -11.60
CA ILE A 382 -4.66 8.09 -10.97
C ILE A 382 -4.71 7.00 -12.03
N VAL A 383 -3.67 6.17 -12.06
CA VAL A 383 -3.62 4.97 -12.87
C VAL A 383 -3.60 3.76 -11.95
N THR A 384 -4.52 2.84 -12.21
CA THR A 384 -4.42 1.46 -11.74
C THR A 384 -3.86 0.59 -12.86
N THR A 385 -3.30 -0.55 -12.49
CA THR A 385 -2.85 -1.52 -13.48
C THR A 385 -3.29 -2.91 -13.08
N GLU A 386 -3.70 -3.68 -14.07
CA GLU A 386 -3.65 -5.12 -13.97
C GLU A 386 -2.21 -5.65 -13.96
N VAL A 387 -2.03 -6.96 -13.75
CA VAL A 387 -0.70 -7.60 -13.71
C VAL A 387 -0.37 -8.25 -15.05
N GLY A 388 0.85 -8.03 -15.53
CA GLY A 388 1.31 -8.54 -16.83
C GLY A 388 2.27 -7.58 -17.56
N GLN A 389 2.36 -7.71 -18.88
CA GLN A 389 3.18 -6.80 -19.70
C GLN A 389 2.65 -5.36 -19.66
N ASN A 390 1.32 -5.19 -19.64
CA ASN A 390 0.66 -3.90 -19.46
C ASN A 390 1.14 -3.19 -18.19
N GLN A 391 1.31 -3.93 -17.08
CA GLN A 391 1.83 -3.42 -15.81
C GLN A 391 3.26 -2.87 -15.96
N MET A 392 4.12 -3.60 -16.67
CA MET A 392 5.52 -3.23 -16.85
C MET A 392 5.64 -2.04 -17.83
N TRP A 393 4.84 -2.01 -18.90
CA TRP A 393 4.76 -0.85 -19.78
C TRP A 393 4.27 0.40 -19.04
N ALA A 394 3.25 0.26 -18.18
CA ALA A 394 2.81 1.34 -17.31
C ALA A 394 3.94 1.80 -16.38
N SER A 395 4.68 0.87 -15.76
CA SER A 395 5.83 1.19 -14.91
C SER A 395 6.92 1.99 -15.62
N LEU A 396 7.26 1.60 -16.85
CA LEU A 396 8.37 2.18 -17.61
C LEU A 396 8.00 3.51 -18.29
N TYR A 397 6.79 3.59 -18.85
CA TYR A 397 6.40 4.65 -19.77
C TYR A 397 5.37 5.64 -19.20
N PHE A 398 4.62 5.28 -18.16
CA PHE A 398 3.72 6.22 -17.49
C PHE A 398 4.50 6.99 -16.41
N LYS A 399 4.84 8.25 -16.72
CA LYS A 399 5.53 9.11 -15.75
C LYS A 399 4.62 9.50 -14.58
N VAL A 400 5.04 9.21 -13.36
CA VAL A 400 4.26 9.53 -12.15
C VAL A 400 4.76 10.84 -11.56
N ILE A 401 3.91 11.86 -11.54
CA ILE A 401 4.29 13.22 -11.14
C ILE A 401 3.81 13.54 -9.72
N LYS A 402 2.61 13.08 -9.35
CA LYS A 402 2.06 13.24 -7.99
C LYS A 402 2.10 11.91 -7.24
N PRO A 403 2.38 11.90 -5.93
CA PRO A 403 2.37 10.66 -5.16
C PRO A 403 0.99 10.00 -5.12
N ARG A 404 0.96 8.68 -4.91
CA ARG A 404 -0.28 7.88 -4.81
C ARG A 404 -1.19 7.99 -6.06
N THR A 405 -0.58 8.18 -7.24
CA THR A 405 -1.30 8.17 -8.53
C THR A 405 -0.93 6.99 -9.42
N PHE A 406 -0.12 6.06 -8.93
CA PHE A 406 0.17 4.78 -9.57
C PHE A 406 -0.11 3.66 -8.58
N ILE A 407 -1.11 2.85 -8.87
CA ILE A 407 -1.66 1.84 -7.96
C ILE A 407 -1.62 0.49 -8.66
N SER A 408 -0.96 -0.49 -8.04
CA SER A 408 -0.71 -1.78 -8.67
C SER A 408 -0.50 -2.86 -7.61
N SER A 409 -0.85 -4.11 -7.92
CA SER A 409 -0.50 -5.27 -7.09
C SER A 409 0.93 -5.71 -7.39
N GLY A 410 1.85 -5.46 -6.45
CA GLY A 410 3.27 -5.73 -6.66
C GLY A 410 3.76 -7.00 -5.96
N GLY A 411 3.48 -7.12 -4.67
CA GLY A 411 4.00 -8.18 -3.82
C GLY A 411 3.39 -9.54 -4.13
N LEU A 412 2.07 -9.61 -4.32
CA LEU A 412 1.38 -10.84 -4.71
C LEU A 412 1.27 -10.99 -6.24
N GLY A 413 1.21 -9.88 -6.98
CA GLY A 413 1.05 -9.93 -8.44
C GLY A 413 -0.32 -10.45 -8.87
N THR A 414 -1.36 -9.92 -8.26
CA THR A 414 -2.76 -10.37 -8.42
C THR A 414 -3.39 -9.85 -9.70
N MET A 415 -3.72 -10.74 -10.63
CA MET A 415 -4.60 -10.43 -11.77
C MET A 415 -6.04 -10.18 -11.31
N GLY A 416 -6.77 -9.29 -11.98
CA GLY A 416 -8.11 -8.85 -11.57
C GLY A 416 -8.10 -7.78 -10.47
N PHE A 417 -6.94 -7.18 -10.20
CA PHE A 417 -6.78 -6.15 -9.17
C PHE A 417 -7.14 -4.75 -9.69
N GLY A 418 -6.70 -4.44 -10.91
CA GLY A 418 -6.66 -3.09 -11.48
C GLY A 418 -8.04 -2.45 -11.50
N PHE A 419 -9.00 -3.09 -12.16
CA PHE A 419 -10.33 -2.51 -12.34
C PHE A 419 -11.10 -2.28 -11.03
N PRO A 420 -11.22 -3.24 -10.10
CA PRO A 420 -11.83 -2.98 -8.80
C PRO A 420 -11.07 -1.92 -7.97
N ALA A 421 -9.74 -1.94 -7.99
CA ALA A 421 -8.94 -0.90 -7.33
C ALA A 421 -9.20 0.49 -7.91
N ALA A 422 -9.49 0.59 -9.22
CA ALA A 422 -9.85 1.84 -9.88
C ALA A 422 -11.18 2.40 -9.37
N LEU A 423 -12.18 1.54 -9.15
CA LEU A 423 -13.46 1.94 -8.53
C LEU A 423 -13.20 2.53 -7.14
N GLY A 424 -12.40 1.84 -6.33
CA GLY A 424 -11.99 2.32 -5.00
C GLY A 424 -11.24 3.65 -5.03
N ALA A 425 -10.29 3.79 -5.95
CA ALA A 425 -9.52 5.00 -6.18
C ALA A 425 -10.41 6.19 -6.60
N LYS A 426 -11.37 5.95 -7.49
CA LYS A 426 -12.32 6.97 -7.96
C LYS A 426 -13.24 7.44 -6.84
N VAL A 427 -13.68 6.53 -5.98
CA VAL A 427 -14.45 6.89 -4.78
C VAL A 427 -13.60 7.69 -3.78
N ALA A 428 -12.32 7.35 -3.62
CA ALA A 428 -11.42 8.11 -2.75
C ALA A 428 -11.12 9.53 -3.28
N LYS A 429 -11.13 9.71 -4.61
CA LYS A 429 -10.86 10.97 -5.31
C LYS A 429 -11.82 11.16 -6.50
N PRO A 430 -13.07 11.60 -6.26
CA PRO A 430 -14.08 11.73 -7.31
C PRO A 430 -13.70 12.75 -8.40
N GLU A 431 -12.95 13.78 -8.04
CA GLU A 431 -12.62 14.91 -8.92
C GLU A 431 -11.50 14.64 -9.93
N VAL A 432 -10.78 13.53 -9.83
CA VAL A 432 -9.66 13.22 -10.73
C VAL A 432 -10.01 12.10 -11.70
N PRO A 433 -9.47 12.12 -12.94
CA PRO A 433 -9.53 10.97 -13.82
C PRO A 433 -8.84 9.76 -13.17
N VAL A 434 -9.50 8.60 -13.23
CA VAL A 434 -8.93 7.32 -12.83
C VAL A 434 -8.99 6.39 -14.03
N VAL A 435 -7.83 5.84 -14.40
CA VAL A 435 -7.68 4.99 -15.59
C VAL A 435 -7.16 3.62 -15.19
N ASP A 436 -7.78 2.55 -15.65
CA ASP A 436 -7.25 1.19 -15.50
C ASP A 436 -6.49 0.74 -16.74
N ILE A 437 -5.17 0.57 -16.62
CA ILE A 437 -4.34 0.03 -17.70
C ILE A 437 -4.38 -1.49 -17.61
N ALA A 438 -5.35 -2.08 -18.28
CA ALA A 438 -5.65 -3.50 -18.21
C ALA A 438 -5.04 -4.32 -19.36
N GLY A 439 -4.68 -5.58 -19.03
CA GLY A 439 -4.60 -6.65 -20.01
C GLY A 439 -5.94 -7.39 -20.04
N ASP A 440 -6.33 -7.90 -21.21
CA ASP A 440 -7.58 -8.62 -21.45
C ASP A 440 -7.80 -9.77 -20.47
N GLY A 441 -6.80 -10.63 -20.28
CA GLY A 441 -6.91 -11.78 -19.38
C GLY A 441 -7.15 -11.40 -17.91
N SER A 442 -6.60 -10.28 -17.46
CA SER A 442 -6.78 -9.80 -16.08
C SER A 442 -8.11 -9.08 -15.89
N PHE A 443 -8.51 -8.26 -16.86
CA PHE A 443 -9.80 -7.55 -16.83
C PHE A 443 -10.98 -8.52 -16.78
N LEU A 444 -10.93 -9.59 -17.59
CA LEU A 444 -11.98 -10.62 -17.65
C LEU A 444 -12.20 -11.33 -16.29
N MET A 445 -11.24 -11.30 -15.36
CA MET A 445 -11.42 -11.90 -14.03
C MET A 445 -12.39 -11.09 -13.15
N THR A 446 -12.55 -9.81 -13.41
CA THR A 446 -13.31 -8.87 -12.56
C THR A 446 -14.26 -7.94 -13.32
N GLU A 447 -14.47 -8.17 -14.62
CA GLU A 447 -15.34 -7.35 -15.48
C GLU A 447 -16.79 -7.28 -15.00
N GLN A 448 -17.27 -8.24 -14.19
CA GLN A 448 -18.61 -8.21 -13.62
C GLN A 448 -18.90 -6.93 -12.83
N ASP A 449 -17.87 -6.29 -12.26
CA ASP A 449 -18.00 -5.04 -11.51
C ASP A 449 -18.15 -3.80 -12.42
N LEU A 450 -18.18 -3.96 -13.75
CA LEU A 450 -18.72 -2.94 -14.66
C LEU A 450 -20.15 -2.56 -14.25
N ALA A 451 -20.93 -3.55 -13.80
CA ALA A 451 -22.26 -3.29 -13.26
C ALA A 451 -22.22 -2.40 -12.00
N THR A 452 -21.18 -2.51 -11.16
CA THR A 452 -20.98 -1.61 -10.02
C THR A 452 -20.64 -0.21 -10.50
N SER A 453 -19.69 -0.06 -11.44
CA SER A 453 -19.32 1.24 -12.02
C SER A 453 -20.53 2.02 -12.54
N ILE A 454 -21.43 1.35 -13.27
CA ILE A 454 -22.63 1.97 -13.85
C ILE A 454 -23.69 2.28 -12.79
N VAL A 455 -24.02 1.33 -11.90
CA VAL A 455 -25.09 1.51 -10.91
C VAL A 455 -24.72 2.58 -9.87
N GLU A 456 -23.45 2.67 -9.51
CA GLU A 456 -22.95 3.58 -8.47
C GLU A 456 -22.44 4.92 -9.02
N ASP A 457 -22.53 5.13 -10.35
CA ASP A 457 -22.01 6.29 -11.07
C ASP A 457 -20.54 6.58 -10.70
N ILE A 458 -19.68 5.56 -10.85
CA ILE A 458 -18.25 5.63 -10.58
C ILE A 458 -17.51 5.54 -11.91
N PRO A 459 -17.29 6.68 -12.61
CA PRO A 459 -16.71 6.68 -13.95
C PRO A 459 -15.21 6.41 -13.89
N VAL A 460 -14.83 5.18 -14.24
CA VAL A 460 -13.45 4.74 -14.47
C VAL A 460 -13.22 4.65 -15.98
N ILE A 461 -12.03 5.01 -16.42
CA ILE A 461 -11.60 5.00 -17.83
C ILE A 461 -10.80 3.73 -18.13
#